data_AF-A0A948F7T5-F1
#
_entry.id   AF-A0A948F7T5-F1
#
_cell.length_a   1.000
_cell.length_b   1.000
_cell.length_c   1.000
_cell.angle_alpha   90.00
_cell.angle_beta   90.00
_cell.angle_gamma   90.00
#
_symmetry.space_group_name_H-M   'P 1'
#
loop_
_entity.id
_entity.type
_entity.pdbx_description
1 polymer ?
#
loop_
_entity_poly.entity_id
_entity_poly.type
_entity_poly.pdbx_seq_one_letter_code
_entity_poly.pdbx_strand_id
1 'polypeptide(L)'
;MAEQIPSCSGYCRKCGQEHTIAEGPARDYCLELMEVLEEKKRIDLTVPDAEANPHFSTDYLFGEARGQMFGILACRNQKGSKVNLKAFSGQFDGAWVVEGWAPPLFDVRQWHRISHDVEKEIKTLGKEIDRPDTDPARRANIVLQRRELSQQLMKDIHALYTLTNFHGESRPLKDVFIGQNGIPTGTGDCCAPKLFNHAARSGLIPLGLAEFYWGRENKSSSRLHRRFYPSCAGKCQPILGFLLCGLE
;
A
#
# COMPACT_ATOMS: atom_id res chain seq x y z
N MET A 1 -33.31 4.68 -1.35
CA MET A 1 -32.18 3.72 -1.30
C MET A 1 -30.97 4.54 -0.90
N ALA A 2 -30.33 4.24 0.24
CA ALA A 2 -29.13 4.99 0.64
C ALA A 2 -28.04 4.77 -0.42
N GLU A 3 -27.48 5.85 -0.96
CA GLU A 3 -26.31 5.78 -1.83
C GLU A 3 -25.21 5.01 -1.09
N GLN A 4 -24.85 3.83 -1.60
CA GLN A 4 -23.67 3.12 -1.11
C GLN A 4 -22.46 3.96 -1.53
N ILE A 5 -21.84 4.62 -0.55
CA ILE A 5 -20.59 5.35 -0.75
C ILE A 5 -19.56 4.33 -1.27
N PRO A 6 -18.93 4.56 -2.43
CA PRO A 6 -17.96 3.64 -2.98
C PRO A 6 -16.74 3.55 -2.05
N SER A 7 -16.26 2.33 -1.83
CA SER A 7 -15.04 2.10 -1.05
C SER A 7 -13.81 2.59 -1.80
N CYS A 8 -13.82 2.47 -3.13
CA CYS A 8 -12.82 3.10 -3.98
C CYS A 8 -13.41 3.56 -5.31
N SER A 9 -12.77 4.56 -5.89
CA SER A 9 -13.08 5.05 -7.23
C SER A 9 -11.82 5.51 -7.97
N GLY A 10 -11.91 5.65 -9.28
CA GLY A 10 -10.92 6.38 -10.06
C GLY A 10 -11.30 6.49 -11.53
N TYR A 11 -10.89 7.60 -12.15
CA TYR A 11 -11.10 7.88 -13.57
C TYR A 11 -10.09 7.15 -14.45
N CYS A 12 -10.57 6.46 -15.48
CA CYS A 12 -9.72 5.81 -16.47
C CYS A 12 -9.65 6.63 -17.77
N ARG A 13 -8.46 7.14 -18.11
CA ARG A 13 -8.22 7.86 -19.39
C ARG A 13 -8.38 6.97 -20.63
N LYS A 14 -8.34 5.65 -20.48
CA LYS A 14 -8.40 4.71 -21.61
C LYS A 14 -9.83 4.49 -22.09
N CYS A 15 -10.75 4.14 -21.19
CA CYS A 15 -12.17 3.95 -21.54
C CYS A 15 -13.01 5.22 -21.33
N GLY A 16 -12.45 6.26 -20.69
CA GLY A 16 -13.13 7.53 -20.45
C GLY A 16 -14.16 7.49 -19.33
N GLN A 17 -14.15 6.48 -18.47
CA GLN A 17 -15.16 6.26 -17.42
C GLN A 17 -14.57 6.37 -16.01
N GLU A 18 -15.42 6.73 -15.05
CA GLU A 18 -15.15 6.59 -13.62
C GLU A 18 -15.50 5.16 -13.19
N HIS A 19 -14.53 4.41 -12.69
CA HIS A 19 -14.77 3.10 -12.12
C HIS A 19 -14.95 3.21 -10.61
N THR A 20 -15.89 2.44 -10.05
CA THR A 20 -16.13 2.38 -8.61
C THR A 20 -16.26 0.93 -8.14
N ILE A 21 -15.85 0.67 -6.91
CA ILE A 21 -16.09 -0.59 -6.21
C ILE A 21 -16.66 -0.26 -4.83
N ALA A 22 -17.80 -0.84 -4.50
CA ALA A 22 -18.41 -0.74 -3.18
C ALA A 22 -17.69 -1.66 -2.16
N GLU A 23 -17.99 -1.50 -0.88
CA GLU A 23 -17.48 -2.40 0.16
C GLU A 23 -17.91 -3.85 -0.09
N GLY A 24 -19.20 -4.05 -0.42
CA GLY A 24 -19.77 -5.37 -0.70
C GLY A 24 -19.44 -6.38 0.41
N PRO A 25 -19.20 -7.66 0.08
CA PRO A 25 -18.88 -8.69 1.07
C PRO A 25 -17.51 -8.52 1.73
N ALA A 26 -16.63 -7.65 1.22
CA ALA A 26 -15.32 -7.45 1.82
C ALA A 26 -15.39 -6.82 3.22
N ARG A 27 -16.47 -6.09 3.53
CA ARG A 27 -16.67 -5.52 4.86
C ARG A 27 -16.72 -6.61 5.94
N ASP A 28 -17.51 -7.66 5.72
CA ASP A 28 -17.68 -8.75 6.68
C ASP A 28 -16.35 -9.51 6.87
N TYR A 29 -15.64 -9.77 5.78
CA TYR A 29 -14.31 -10.40 5.85
C TYR A 29 -13.25 -9.52 6.53
N CYS A 30 -13.37 -8.19 6.46
CA CYS A 30 -12.53 -7.30 7.26
C CYS A 30 -12.86 -7.39 8.75
N LEU A 31 -14.13 -7.51 9.13
CA LEU A 31 -14.52 -7.72 10.52
C LEU A 31 -13.98 -9.05 11.05
N GLU A 32 -14.07 -10.12 10.27
CA GLU A 32 -13.44 -11.41 10.59
C GLU A 32 -11.92 -11.27 10.76
N LEU A 33 -11.25 -10.56 9.85
CA LEU A 33 -9.80 -10.31 9.95
C LEU A 33 -9.46 -9.51 11.22
N MET A 34 -10.28 -8.53 11.62
CA MET A 34 -10.06 -7.80 12.88
C MET A 34 -10.07 -8.74 14.09
N GLU A 35 -11.01 -9.67 14.16
CA GLU A 35 -11.07 -10.65 15.26
C GLU A 35 -9.84 -11.58 15.23
N VAL A 36 -9.42 -12.02 14.05
CA VAL A 36 -8.19 -12.82 13.89
C VAL A 36 -6.95 -12.04 14.34
N LEU A 37 -6.83 -10.76 13.99
CA LEU A 37 -5.70 -9.93 14.41
C LEU A 37 -5.72 -9.65 15.92
N GLU A 38 -6.89 -9.51 16.54
CA GLU A 38 -7.03 -9.36 18.00
C GLU A 38 -6.60 -10.63 18.74
N GLU A 39 -7.07 -11.78 18.27
CA GLU A 39 -6.78 -13.08 18.88
C GLU A 39 -5.31 -13.48 18.69
N LYS A 40 -4.84 -13.43 17.44
CA LYS A 40 -3.51 -13.96 17.06
C LYS A 40 -2.39 -12.96 17.29
N LYS A 41 -2.70 -11.66 17.32
CA LYS A 41 -1.74 -10.54 17.46
C LYS A 41 -0.56 -10.61 16.49
N ARG A 42 -0.79 -11.11 15.28
CA ARG A 42 0.22 -11.32 14.23
C ARG A 42 -0.42 -11.38 12.84
N ILE A 43 0.41 -11.26 11.80
CA ILE A 43 -0.07 -11.26 10.41
C ILE A 43 0.36 -12.46 9.57
N ASP A 44 1.32 -13.27 10.00
CA ASP A 44 1.76 -14.50 9.33
C ASP A 44 0.81 -15.67 9.61
N LEU A 45 -0.46 -15.48 9.23
CA LEU A 45 -1.60 -16.33 9.56
C LEU A 45 -1.59 -17.70 8.87
N THR A 46 -0.65 -17.95 7.96
CA THR A 46 -0.52 -19.23 7.23
C THR A 46 0.39 -20.23 7.94
N VAL A 47 1.20 -19.77 8.91
CA VAL A 47 2.10 -20.65 9.65
C VAL A 47 1.50 -21.02 11.02
N PRO A 48 1.77 -22.22 11.55
CA PRO A 48 1.28 -22.64 12.87
C PRO A 48 1.68 -21.67 13.99
N ASP A 49 0.91 -21.66 15.08
CA ASP A 49 1.19 -20.78 16.24
C ASP A 49 2.57 -21.05 16.87
N ALA A 50 3.04 -22.31 16.86
CA ALA A 50 4.35 -22.69 17.38
C ALA A 50 5.54 -22.19 16.51
N GLU A 51 5.28 -21.82 15.26
CA GLU A 51 6.29 -21.35 14.29
C GLU A 51 6.19 -19.84 14.06
N ALA A 52 5.51 -19.13 14.96
CA ALA A 52 5.30 -17.70 14.84
C ALA A 52 6.60 -16.92 14.78
N ASN A 53 6.73 -16.06 13.76
CA ASN A 53 7.85 -15.14 13.70
C ASN A 53 7.49 -13.86 14.47
N PRO A 54 8.22 -13.50 15.54
CA PRO A 54 7.96 -12.27 16.31
C PRO A 54 7.96 -10.99 15.48
N HIS A 55 8.67 -10.98 14.35
CA HIS A 55 8.69 -9.86 13.40
C HIS A 55 7.32 -9.55 12.79
N PHE A 56 6.40 -10.53 12.78
CA PHE A 56 5.06 -10.36 12.26
C PHE A 56 4.01 -10.10 13.35
N SER A 57 4.44 -9.80 14.59
CA SER A 57 3.55 -9.34 15.66
C SER A 57 2.90 -8.00 15.30
N THR A 58 1.64 -7.81 15.70
CA THR A 58 0.94 -6.53 15.56
C THR A 58 1.16 -5.59 16.74
N ASP A 59 1.82 -6.02 17.82
CA ASP A 59 1.93 -5.23 19.05
C ASP A 59 2.64 -3.88 18.81
N TYR A 60 3.63 -3.85 17.92
CA TYR A 60 4.37 -2.63 17.60
C TYR A 60 3.46 -1.53 16.99
N LEU A 61 2.34 -1.93 16.36
CA LEU A 61 1.35 -1.00 15.81
C LEU A 61 0.60 -0.20 16.90
N PHE A 62 0.63 -0.67 18.14
CA PHE A 62 0.05 0.04 19.28
C PHE A 62 1.09 0.90 20.02
N GLY A 63 2.37 0.80 19.64
CA GLY A 63 3.48 1.58 20.18
C GLY A 63 3.81 2.84 19.38
N GLU A 64 5.11 3.08 19.20
CA GLU A 64 5.64 4.27 18.51
C GLU A 64 5.48 4.22 16.98
N ALA A 65 5.44 3.03 16.40
CA ALA A 65 5.19 2.86 14.97
C ALA A 65 3.76 3.26 14.57
N ARG A 66 2.81 3.17 15.52
CA ARG A 66 1.37 3.42 15.34
C ARG A 66 0.74 2.45 14.34
N GLY A 67 -0.56 2.59 14.14
CA GLY A 67 -1.33 1.68 13.30
C GLY A 67 -1.04 1.77 11.80
N GLN A 68 -1.58 0.79 11.08
CA GLN A 68 -1.42 0.63 9.64
C GLN A 68 -2.78 0.32 8.99
N MET A 69 -2.91 0.62 7.69
CA MET A 69 -4.10 0.20 6.93
C MET A 69 -3.99 -1.28 6.57
N PHE A 70 -5.10 -1.99 6.70
CA PHE A 70 -5.34 -3.34 6.23
C PHE A 70 -6.53 -3.33 5.27
N GLY A 71 -6.61 -4.29 4.36
CA GLY A 71 -7.74 -4.37 3.44
C GLY A 71 -7.98 -5.77 2.91
N ILE A 72 -9.25 -6.03 2.62
CA ILE A 72 -9.74 -7.23 1.95
C ILE A 72 -10.30 -6.85 0.59
N LEU A 73 -9.93 -7.63 -0.43
CA LEU A 73 -10.67 -7.69 -1.68
C LEU A 73 -11.37 -9.04 -1.76
N ALA A 74 -12.69 -9.00 -1.69
CA ALA A 74 -13.52 -10.17 -1.93
C ALA A 74 -13.58 -10.40 -3.44
N CYS A 75 -13.29 -11.62 -3.87
CA CYS A 75 -13.22 -11.99 -5.27
C CYS A 75 -13.98 -13.30 -5.55
N ARG A 76 -14.18 -13.57 -6.84
CA ARG A 76 -14.59 -14.86 -7.37
C ARG A 76 -13.56 -15.34 -8.38
N ASN A 77 -13.19 -16.62 -8.34
CA ASN A 77 -12.37 -17.23 -9.37
C ASN A 77 -13.20 -17.63 -10.61
N GLN A 78 -12.53 -18.09 -11.66
CA GLN A 78 -13.20 -18.54 -12.90
C GLN A 78 -14.17 -19.72 -12.71
N LYS A 79 -14.00 -20.52 -11.64
CA LYS A 79 -14.89 -21.63 -11.29
C LYS A 79 -16.09 -21.20 -10.44
N GLY A 80 -16.22 -19.91 -10.15
CA GLY A 80 -17.31 -19.37 -9.32
C GLY A 80 -17.05 -19.41 -7.81
N SER A 81 -15.92 -19.95 -7.35
CA SER A 81 -15.60 -20.03 -5.92
C SER A 81 -15.16 -18.68 -5.37
N LYS A 82 -15.57 -18.36 -4.13
CA LYS A 82 -15.14 -17.16 -3.42
C LYS A 82 -13.66 -17.26 -3.04
N VAL A 83 -12.93 -16.16 -3.21
CA VAL A 83 -11.52 -16.02 -2.85
C VAL A 83 -11.35 -14.65 -2.20
N ASN A 84 -10.68 -14.59 -1.04
CA ASN A 84 -10.41 -13.33 -0.35
C ASN A 84 -8.92 -13.02 -0.40
N LEU A 85 -8.56 -11.87 -0.97
CA LEU A 85 -7.20 -11.36 -0.95
C LEU A 85 -7.04 -10.39 0.22
N LYS A 86 -5.85 -10.40 0.85
CA LYS A 86 -5.51 -9.56 2.00
C LYS A 86 -4.32 -8.67 1.68
N ALA A 87 -4.30 -7.43 2.16
CA ALA A 87 -3.15 -6.55 2.05
C ALA A 87 -3.00 -5.65 3.29
N PHE A 88 -1.78 -5.23 3.59
CA PHE A 88 -1.46 -4.12 4.51
C PHE A 88 -0.81 -2.97 3.73
N SER A 89 -0.80 -1.73 4.20
CA SER A 89 -0.24 -0.59 3.42
C SER A 89 1.26 -0.37 3.64
N GLY A 90 2.09 -0.34 2.60
CA GLY A 90 3.55 -0.18 2.74
C GLY A 90 4.22 -1.46 3.22
N GLN A 91 5.26 -1.32 4.04
CA GLN A 91 5.95 -2.42 4.72
C GLN A 91 5.29 -2.74 6.07
N PHE A 92 5.30 -4.00 6.48
CA PHE A 92 4.97 -4.42 7.84
C PHE A 92 6.27 -4.75 8.58
N ASP A 93 6.59 -3.96 9.61
CA ASP A 93 7.88 -3.99 10.32
C ASP A 93 9.13 -4.03 9.39
N GLY A 94 9.05 -3.43 8.19
CA GLY A 94 10.13 -3.45 7.20
C GLY A 94 10.04 -4.59 6.17
N ALA A 95 9.15 -5.57 6.36
CA ALA A 95 8.86 -6.60 5.39
C ALA A 95 7.86 -6.11 4.31
N TRP A 96 8.20 -6.34 3.04
CA TRP A 96 7.32 -6.08 1.90
C TRP A 96 6.38 -7.25 1.59
N VAL A 97 6.81 -8.49 1.90
CA VAL A 97 6.12 -9.72 1.53
C VAL A 97 5.93 -10.58 2.77
N VAL A 98 4.69 -11.01 2.98
CA VAL A 98 4.29 -11.98 3.99
C VAL A 98 3.37 -12.98 3.30
N GLU A 99 3.59 -14.27 3.55
CA GLU A 99 2.82 -15.34 2.90
C GLU A 99 1.31 -15.18 3.17
N GLY A 100 0.48 -15.37 2.15
CA GLY A 100 -0.97 -15.14 2.24
C GLY A 100 -1.42 -13.67 2.14
N TRP A 101 -0.50 -12.72 1.88
CA TRP A 101 -0.80 -11.30 1.63
C TRP A 101 -0.42 -10.89 0.20
N ALA A 102 -1.15 -9.94 -0.37
CA ALA A 102 -0.88 -9.41 -1.70
C ALA A 102 0.50 -8.71 -1.75
N PRO A 103 1.36 -9.09 -2.72
CA PRO A 103 2.71 -8.56 -2.82
C PRO A 103 2.72 -7.08 -3.27
N PRO A 104 3.86 -6.38 -3.14
CA PRO A 104 4.02 -5.05 -3.71
C PRO A 104 3.97 -5.06 -5.24
N LEU A 105 3.83 -3.86 -5.83
CA LEU A 105 3.71 -3.66 -7.29
C LEU A 105 5.07 -3.66 -8.02
N PHE A 106 6.12 -4.14 -7.37
CA PHE A 106 7.50 -4.13 -7.85
C PHE A 106 8.27 -5.36 -7.36
N ASP A 107 9.44 -5.64 -7.95
CA ASP A 107 10.34 -6.69 -7.47
C ASP A 107 11.14 -6.19 -6.24
N VAL A 108 10.90 -6.81 -5.09
CA VAL A 108 11.53 -6.44 -3.81
C VAL A 108 13.05 -6.56 -3.84
N ARG A 109 13.62 -7.51 -4.59
CA ARG A 109 15.07 -7.65 -4.73
C ARG A 109 15.66 -6.50 -5.54
N GLN A 110 14.97 -6.06 -6.59
CA GLN A 110 15.39 -4.87 -7.34
C GLN A 110 15.28 -3.61 -6.48
N TRP A 111 14.21 -3.48 -5.71
CA TRP A 111 14.04 -2.39 -4.74
C TRP A 111 15.22 -2.33 -3.76
N HIS A 112 15.57 -3.45 -3.11
CA HIS A 112 16.71 -3.50 -2.20
C HIS A 112 18.03 -3.12 -2.86
N ARG A 113 18.29 -3.54 -4.09
CA ARG A 113 19.52 -3.20 -4.81
C ARG A 113 19.67 -1.69 -5.03
N ILE A 114 18.58 -0.98 -5.30
CA ILE A 114 18.62 0.46 -5.56
C ILE A 114 18.48 1.30 -4.29
N SER A 115 17.79 0.81 -3.26
CA SER A 115 17.49 1.59 -2.06
C SER A 115 18.52 1.42 -0.94
N HIS A 116 19.14 0.24 -0.79
CA HIS A 116 19.90 -0.09 0.40
C HIS A 116 21.05 0.90 0.70
N ASP A 117 21.94 1.11 -0.27
CA ASP A 117 23.11 1.98 -0.08
C ASP A 117 22.69 3.46 -0.04
N VAL A 118 21.73 3.84 -0.88
CA VAL A 118 21.26 5.22 -0.98
C VAL A 118 20.52 5.66 0.29
N GLU A 119 19.68 4.80 0.87
CA GLU A 119 19.00 5.07 2.15
C GLU A 119 20.01 5.19 3.31
N LYS A 120 21.06 4.37 3.30
CA LYS A 120 22.15 4.45 4.29
C LYS A 120 22.91 5.77 4.17
N GLU A 121 23.16 6.24 2.96
CA GLU A 121 23.77 7.56 2.71
C GLU A 121 22.84 8.69 3.17
N ILE A 122 21.56 8.69 2.78
CA ILE A 122 20.55 9.68 3.22
C ILE A 122 20.47 9.74 4.75
N LYS A 123 20.53 8.59 5.44
CA LYS A 123 20.53 8.51 6.90
C LYS A 123 21.82 9.09 7.50
N THR A 124 22.96 8.87 6.84
CA THR A 124 24.25 9.42 7.28
C THR A 124 24.27 10.95 7.15
N LEU A 125 23.83 11.48 6.00
CA LEU A 125 23.67 12.91 5.78
C LEU A 125 22.69 13.53 6.79
N GLY A 126 21.59 12.85 7.11
CA GLY A 126 20.64 13.26 8.15
C GLY A 126 21.31 13.43 9.52
N LYS A 127 22.10 12.44 9.95
CA LYS A 127 22.85 12.52 11.21
C LYS A 127 23.88 13.66 11.22
N GLU A 128 24.50 13.98 10.09
CA GLU A 128 25.41 15.11 9.97
C GLU A 128 24.71 16.47 10.04
N ILE A 129 23.49 16.58 9.50
CA ILE A 129 22.67 17.80 9.61
C ILE A 129 22.33 18.09 11.08
N ASP A 130 21.96 17.04 11.83
CA ASP A 130 21.52 17.13 13.23
C ASP A 130 22.68 17.39 14.21
N ARG A 131 23.95 17.26 13.77
CA ARG A 131 25.12 17.55 14.61
C ARG A 131 25.20 19.05 14.96
N PRO A 132 25.32 19.42 16.25
CA PRO A 132 25.33 20.83 16.66
C PRO A 132 26.52 21.62 16.11
N ASP A 133 27.67 20.95 15.98
CA ASP A 133 28.97 21.48 15.56
C ASP A 133 29.14 21.62 14.05
N THR A 134 28.15 21.19 13.26
CA THR A 134 28.19 21.34 11.80
C THR A 134 28.13 22.81 11.40
N ASP A 135 29.20 23.29 10.76
CA ASP A 135 29.29 24.62 10.16
C ASP A 135 28.04 24.98 9.32
N PRO A 136 27.47 26.20 9.43
CA PRO A 136 26.24 26.56 8.74
C PRO A 136 26.29 26.41 7.20
N ALA A 137 27.41 26.78 6.56
CA ALA A 137 27.55 26.66 5.12
C ALA A 137 27.64 25.18 4.70
N ARG A 138 28.40 24.38 5.46
CA ARG A 138 28.42 22.93 5.29
C ARG A 138 27.04 22.30 5.49
N ARG A 139 26.29 22.70 6.53
CA ARG A 139 24.94 22.20 6.82
C ARG A 139 24.00 22.48 5.65
N ALA A 140 24.03 23.69 5.08
CA ALA A 140 23.22 24.05 3.92
C ALA A 140 23.52 23.14 2.71
N ASN A 141 24.80 22.86 2.44
CA ASN A 141 25.20 21.95 1.35
C ASN A 141 24.72 20.52 1.57
N ILE A 142 24.85 19.98 2.80
CA ILE A 142 24.38 18.62 3.12
C ILE A 142 22.86 18.52 3.00
N VAL A 143 22.11 19.55 3.39
CA VAL A 143 20.64 19.61 3.21
C VAL A 143 20.27 19.51 1.72
N LEU A 144 20.97 20.25 0.85
CA LEU A 144 20.76 20.19 -0.60
C LEU A 144 21.08 18.80 -1.16
N GLN A 145 22.26 18.25 -0.83
CA GLN A 145 22.68 16.92 -1.27
C GLN A 145 21.69 15.83 -0.83
N ARG A 146 21.28 15.85 0.45
CA ARG A 146 20.30 14.88 0.97
C ARG A 146 18.96 14.99 0.24
N ARG A 147 18.52 16.22 -0.08
CA ARG A 147 17.28 16.45 -0.82
C ARG A 147 17.37 15.89 -2.24
N GLU A 148 18.44 16.18 -2.96
CA GLU A 148 18.66 15.69 -4.33
C GLU A 148 18.73 14.17 -4.37
N LEU A 149 19.49 13.56 -3.46
CA LEU A 149 19.62 12.11 -3.35
C LEU A 149 18.28 11.43 -3.04
N SER A 150 17.51 11.99 -2.09
CA SER A 150 16.17 11.49 -1.76
C SER A 150 15.20 11.63 -2.92
N GLN A 151 15.24 12.73 -3.67
CA GLN A 151 14.37 12.94 -4.82
C GLN A 151 14.72 11.99 -5.97
N GLN A 152 16.00 11.74 -6.23
CA GLN A 152 16.45 10.80 -7.24
C GLN A 152 16.06 9.37 -6.87
N LEU A 153 16.32 8.95 -5.63
CA LEU A 153 15.91 7.63 -5.14
C LEU A 153 14.41 7.40 -5.30
N MET A 154 13.58 8.40 -4.97
CA MET A 154 12.13 8.27 -5.14
C MET A 154 11.71 8.10 -6.61
N LYS A 155 12.40 8.77 -7.56
CA LYS A 155 12.16 8.56 -9.00
C LYS A 155 12.52 7.15 -9.41
N ASP A 156 13.66 6.64 -8.95
CA ASP A 156 14.15 5.31 -9.27
C ASP A 156 13.24 4.23 -8.68
N ILE A 157 12.79 4.40 -7.42
CA ILE A 157 11.81 3.55 -6.77
C ILE A 157 10.50 3.54 -7.57
N HIS A 158 9.93 4.70 -7.91
CA HIS A 158 8.68 4.76 -8.69
C HIS A 158 8.82 4.12 -10.08
N ALA A 159 10.01 4.12 -10.67
CA ALA A 159 10.26 3.46 -11.95
C ALA A 159 10.17 1.92 -11.88
N LEU A 160 10.29 1.32 -10.69
CA LEU A 160 10.13 -0.12 -10.50
C LEU A 160 8.65 -0.57 -10.51
N TYR A 161 7.71 0.35 -10.26
CA TYR A 161 6.30 0.00 -10.08
C TYR A 161 5.64 -0.28 -11.42
N THR A 162 5.03 -1.46 -11.51
CA THR A 162 4.23 -1.89 -12.66
C THR A 162 2.83 -2.30 -12.21
N LEU A 163 1.82 -1.70 -12.83
CA LEU A 163 0.42 -1.92 -12.51
C LEU A 163 -0.23 -2.72 -13.65
N THR A 164 -0.99 -3.76 -13.30
CA THR A 164 -1.74 -4.61 -14.21
C THR A 164 -3.25 -4.38 -14.02
N ASN A 165 -3.97 -4.13 -15.10
CA ASN A 165 -5.44 -3.99 -15.09
C ASN A 165 -6.15 -5.28 -15.52
N PHE A 166 -7.48 -5.28 -15.51
CA PHE A 166 -8.30 -6.47 -15.82
C PHE A 166 -8.40 -6.78 -17.31
N HIS A 167 -7.93 -5.90 -18.19
CA HIS A 167 -7.64 -6.25 -19.59
C HIS A 167 -6.32 -7.02 -19.77
N GLY A 168 -5.55 -7.23 -18.69
CA GLY A 168 -4.23 -7.85 -18.73
C GLY A 168 -3.10 -6.90 -19.15
N GLU A 169 -3.36 -5.60 -19.24
CA GLU A 169 -2.35 -4.62 -19.61
C GLU A 169 -1.50 -4.22 -18.41
N SER A 170 -0.18 -4.25 -18.58
CA SER A 170 0.78 -3.78 -17.59
C SER A 170 1.38 -2.44 -18.00
N ARG A 171 1.41 -1.46 -17.10
CA ARG A 171 2.02 -0.15 -17.33
C ARG A 171 2.84 0.35 -16.13
N PRO A 172 3.93 1.09 -16.36
CA PRO A 172 4.67 1.77 -15.31
C PRO A 172 3.80 2.76 -14.53
N LEU A 173 4.06 2.94 -13.24
CA LEU A 173 3.31 3.87 -12.38
C LEU A 173 3.23 5.29 -12.94
N LYS A 174 4.34 5.79 -13.50
CA LYS A 174 4.40 7.13 -14.11
C LYS A 174 3.43 7.35 -15.26
N ASP A 175 3.07 6.30 -15.99
CA ASP A 175 2.20 6.39 -17.16
C ASP A 175 0.71 6.26 -16.75
N VAL A 176 0.48 5.62 -15.61
CA VAL A 176 -0.86 5.39 -15.04
C VAL A 176 -1.32 6.58 -14.20
N PHE A 177 -0.43 7.15 -13.39
CA PHE A 177 -0.78 8.19 -12.42
C PHE A 177 -1.35 9.45 -13.07
N ILE A 178 -2.48 9.94 -12.54
CA ILE A 178 -3.15 11.17 -12.97
C ILE A 178 -3.00 12.25 -11.88
N GLY A 179 -2.09 13.20 -12.08
CA GLY A 179 -1.92 14.34 -11.17
C GLY A 179 -0.90 15.36 -11.67
N GLN A 180 -0.92 16.58 -11.11
CA GLN A 180 -0.10 17.70 -11.58
C GLN A 180 1.17 17.93 -10.74
N ASN A 181 1.20 17.51 -9.47
CA ASN A 181 2.28 17.84 -8.51
C ASN A 181 3.26 16.69 -8.26
N GLY A 182 3.57 15.92 -9.32
CA GLY A 182 4.36 14.70 -9.21
C GLY A 182 3.61 13.57 -8.48
N ILE A 183 4.27 12.43 -8.35
CA ILE A 183 3.72 11.23 -7.72
C ILE A 183 4.05 11.29 -6.21
N PRO A 184 3.05 11.32 -5.32
CA PRO A 184 3.30 11.31 -3.88
C PRO A 184 3.98 10.01 -3.44
N THR A 185 4.86 10.10 -2.43
CA THR A 185 5.50 8.93 -1.81
C THR A 185 4.47 7.92 -1.30
N GLY A 186 4.73 6.63 -1.54
CA GLY A 186 3.85 5.54 -1.16
C GLY A 186 2.61 5.38 -2.05
N THR A 187 2.61 5.97 -3.25
CA THR A 187 1.64 5.67 -4.30
C THR A 187 1.88 4.25 -4.81
N GLY A 188 0.83 3.42 -4.87
CA GLY A 188 0.94 2.01 -5.22
C GLY A 188 1.14 1.06 -4.01
N ASP A 189 1.51 1.58 -2.84
CA ASP A 189 1.77 0.76 -1.66
C ASP A 189 0.54 0.52 -0.77
N CYS A 190 -0.55 1.24 -1.01
CA CYS A 190 -1.82 1.06 -0.31
C CYS A 190 -2.43 -0.32 -0.59
N CYS A 191 -3.41 -0.74 0.24
CA CYS A 191 -4.02 -2.06 0.11
C CYS A 191 -4.71 -2.22 -1.25
N ALA A 192 -5.56 -1.26 -1.63
CA ALA A 192 -6.34 -1.35 -2.87
C ALA A 192 -5.49 -1.57 -4.15
N PRO A 193 -4.44 -0.77 -4.43
CA PRO A 193 -3.57 -1.04 -5.59
C PRO A 193 -2.97 -2.44 -5.61
N LYS A 194 -2.47 -2.94 -4.48
CA LYS A 194 -1.87 -4.28 -4.37
C LYS A 194 -2.89 -5.38 -4.61
N LEU A 195 -4.08 -5.22 -4.01
CA LEU A 195 -5.18 -6.17 -4.14
C LEU A 195 -5.69 -6.27 -5.58
N PHE A 196 -5.98 -5.14 -6.23
CA PHE A 196 -6.47 -5.14 -7.61
C PHE A 196 -5.43 -5.64 -8.61
N ASN A 197 -4.17 -5.22 -8.47
CA ASN A 197 -3.09 -5.71 -9.31
C ASN A 197 -2.91 -7.23 -9.17
N HIS A 198 -2.95 -7.75 -7.94
CA HIS A 198 -2.86 -9.18 -7.71
C HIS A 198 -4.08 -9.93 -8.26
N ALA A 199 -5.30 -9.40 -8.08
CA ALA A 199 -6.52 -9.98 -8.60
C ALA A 199 -6.49 -10.07 -10.14
N ALA A 200 -6.12 -8.98 -10.82
CA ALA A 200 -6.00 -8.93 -12.28
C ALA A 200 -4.99 -9.96 -12.80
N ARG A 201 -3.80 -10.05 -12.19
CA ARG A 201 -2.76 -11.03 -12.56
C ARG A 201 -3.18 -12.48 -12.33
N SER A 202 -4.08 -12.71 -11.38
CA SER A 202 -4.60 -14.04 -11.02
C SER A 202 -5.92 -14.39 -11.71
N GLY A 203 -6.44 -13.52 -12.60
CA GLY A 203 -7.72 -13.74 -13.28
C GLY A 203 -8.92 -13.82 -12.33
N LEU A 204 -8.85 -13.10 -11.20
CA LEU A 204 -9.91 -13.03 -10.20
C LEU A 204 -10.86 -11.88 -10.51
N ILE A 205 -12.16 -12.08 -10.25
CA ILE A 205 -13.20 -11.07 -10.44
C ILE A 205 -13.51 -10.42 -9.08
N PRO A 206 -13.23 -9.13 -8.87
CA PRO A 206 -13.61 -8.38 -7.67
C PRO A 206 -15.11 -8.35 -7.44
N LEU A 207 -15.52 -8.47 -6.18
CA LEU A 207 -16.90 -8.37 -5.70
C LEU A 207 -17.09 -7.23 -4.69
N GLY A 208 -16.02 -6.77 -4.06
CA GLY A 208 -16.04 -5.67 -3.10
C GLY A 208 -14.67 -5.48 -2.46
N LEU A 209 -14.38 -4.26 -2.02
CA LEU A 209 -13.14 -3.87 -1.36
C LEU A 209 -13.48 -3.17 -0.05
N ALA A 210 -12.88 -3.56 1.06
CA ALA A 210 -12.97 -2.77 2.30
C ALA A 210 -11.58 -2.60 2.91
N GLU A 211 -11.29 -1.40 3.40
CA GLU A 211 -10.03 -1.08 4.07
C GLU A 211 -10.31 -0.54 5.47
N PHE A 212 -9.48 -0.91 6.44
CA PHE A 212 -9.60 -0.47 7.83
C PHE A 212 -8.23 -0.14 8.43
N TYR A 213 -8.23 0.66 9.49
CA TYR A 213 -7.02 1.00 10.22
C TYR A 213 -6.88 0.16 11.50
N TRP A 214 -5.69 -0.40 11.70
CA TRP A 214 -5.37 -1.26 12.84
C TRP A 214 -4.15 -0.75 13.61
N GLY A 215 -4.37 -0.29 14.83
CA GLY A 215 -3.33 0.09 15.80
C GLY A 215 -3.61 1.45 16.44
N ARG A 216 -2.60 2.01 17.12
CA ARG A 216 -2.69 3.36 17.73
C ARG A 216 -2.93 4.42 16.66
N GLU A 217 -3.70 5.46 16.99
CA GLU A 217 -4.03 6.55 16.06
C GLU A 217 -2.80 7.14 15.38
N ASN A 218 -2.98 7.53 14.11
CA ASN A 218 -1.92 8.24 13.38
C ASN A 218 -1.66 9.63 14.01
N LYS A 219 -0.54 10.26 13.65
CA LYS A 219 -0.11 11.54 14.26
C LYS A 219 -1.14 12.67 14.11
N SER A 220 -1.98 12.63 13.08
CA SER A 220 -3.02 13.62 12.82
C SER A 220 -4.40 13.24 13.36
N SER A 221 -4.53 12.13 14.10
CA SER A 221 -5.80 11.57 14.60
C SER A 221 -6.89 11.43 13.54
N SER A 222 -6.50 11.25 12.28
CA SER A 222 -7.42 11.05 11.14
C SER A 222 -7.67 9.57 10.84
N ARG A 223 -6.98 8.68 11.55
CA ARG A 223 -7.11 7.23 11.47
C ARG A 223 -7.24 6.65 12.86
N LEU A 224 -8.36 5.96 13.09
CA LEU A 224 -8.75 5.40 14.37
C LEU A 224 -8.79 3.87 14.27
N HIS A 225 -8.39 3.19 15.35
CA HIS A 225 -8.40 1.73 15.44
C HIS A 225 -9.79 1.15 15.09
N ARG A 226 -9.82 0.07 14.30
CA ARG A 226 -11.03 -0.65 13.85
C ARG A 226 -12.02 0.18 13.03
N ARG A 227 -11.59 1.31 12.46
CA ARG A 227 -12.42 2.12 11.56
C ARG A 227 -12.12 1.84 10.09
N PHE A 228 -13.19 1.80 9.30
CA PHE A 228 -13.14 1.69 7.85
C PHE A 228 -12.86 3.04 7.20
N TYR A 229 -12.10 3.01 6.11
CA TYR A 229 -11.79 4.19 5.31
C TYR A 229 -11.82 3.83 3.82
N PRO A 230 -12.29 4.73 2.95
CA PRO A 230 -12.16 4.53 1.52
C PRO A 230 -10.69 4.63 1.10
N SER A 231 -10.42 4.14 -0.11
CA SER A 231 -9.13 4.34 -0.77
C SER A 231 -8.76 5.82 -0.84
N CYS A 232 -7.47 6.08 -0.71
CA CYS A 232 -6.94 7.41 -0.53
C CYS A 232 -7.09 8.30 -1.78
N ALA A 233 -7.63 9.52 -1.60
CA ALA A 233 -7.85 10.44 -2.71
C ALA A 233 -6.57 10.90 -3.41
N GLY A 234 -5.49 11.17 -2.66
CA GLY A 234 -4.26 11.73 -3.23
C GLY A 234 -3.31 10.72 -3.88
N LYS A 235 -3.37 9.44 -3.49
CA LYS A 235 -2.41 8.41 -3.98
C LYS A 235 -3.08 7.24 -4.70
N CYS A 236 -4.30 6.88 -4.31
CA CYS A 236 -4.98 5.69 -4.79
C CYS A 236 -5.88 6.05 -5.97
N GLN A 237 -6.80 7.01 -5.80
CA GLN A 237 -7.73 7.43 -6.86
C GLN A 237 -7.03 7.75 -8.21
N PRO A 238 -5.87 8.43 -8.24
CA PRO A 238 -5.13 8.72 -9.48
C PRO A 238 -4.69 7.51 -10.31
N ILE A 239 -4.64 6.31 -9.72
CA ILE A 239 -4.20 5.08 -10.39
C ILE A 239 -5.28 4.01 -10.46
N LEU A 240 -6.34 4.14 -9.64
CA LEU A 240 -7.39 3.14 -9.53
C LEU A 240 -8.24 3.02 -10.79
N GLY A 241 -8.47 4.11 -11.52
CA GLY A 241 -9.22 4.02 -12.78
C GLY A 241 -8.56 3.09 -13.79
N PHE A 242 -7.24 3.16 -13.94
CA PHE A 242 -6.51 2.20 -14.76
C PHE A 242 -6.59 0.78 -14.20
N LEU A 243 -6.35 0.59 -12.90
CA LEU A 243 -6.35 -0.74 -12.27
C LEU A 243 -7.71 -1.44 -12.38
N LEU A 244 -8.82 -0.70 -12.34
CA LEU A 244 -10.19 -1.21 -12.44
C LEU A 244 -10.67 -1.36 -13.89
N CYS A 245 -9.92 -0.85 -14.86
CA CYS A 245 -10.31 -0.93 -16.26
C CYS A 245 -10.31 -2.39 -16.74
N GLY A 246 -11.40 -2.80 -17.40
CA GLY A 246 -11.61 -4.17 -17.87
C GLY A 246 -12.37 -5.09 -16.92
N LEU A 247 -13.06 -4.54 -15.91
CA LEU A 247 -13.91 -5.28 -14.98
C LEU A 247 -15.33 -5.60 -15.50
N GLU A 248 -15.68 -5.14 -16.70
CA GLU A 248 -17.00 -5.34 -17.33
C GLU A 248 -17.26 -6.79 -17.75
#